data_AF-A0A5C7IB56-F1
#
_entry.id   AF-A0A5C7IB56-F1
#
_cell.length_a   1.000
_cell.length_b   1.000
_cell.length_c   1.000
_cell.angle_alpha   90.00
_cell.angle_beta   90.00
_cell.angle_gamma   90.00
#
_symmetry.space_group_name_H-M   'P 1'
#
loop_
_entity.id
_entity.type
_entity.pdbx_description
1 polymer ?
#
loop_
_entity_poly.entity_id
_entity_poly.type
_entity_poly.pdbx_seq_one_letter_code
_entity_poly.pdbx_strand_id
1 'polypeptide(L)'
;MTLHVRKPSAEIVLDDQEENVSMLKIRQRRWRVAFRAIYFTRVLASLTRKVLDHNNGLLRHSRSYIAVNVNPGNDPLETQSFPAVDMKMISEMAREKSFESLRELGGVKQVAQVLESDPKSGVGGNGADLERRRKNLVLSHDFTC
;
A
#
# COMPACT_ATOMS: atom_id res chain seq x y z
N MET A 1 74.07 -65.46 21.59
CA MET A 1 73.87 -64.29 20.71
C MET A 1 73.53 -64.79 19.33
N THR A 2 72.30 -64.56 18.87
CA THR A 2 71.89 -64.54 17.44
C THR A 2 70.51 -63.88 17.39
N LEU A 3 70.44 -62.77 16.67
CA LEU A 3 69.29 -61.87 16.57
C LEU A 3 68.34 -62.37 15.48
N HIS A 4 67.04 -62.47 15.78
CA HIS A 4 66.00 -62.47 14.75
C HIS A 4 65.02 -61.34 15.00
N VAL A 5 64.75 -60.61 13.91
CA VAL A 5 64.14 -59.29 13.81
C VAL A 5 62.81 -59.39 13.03
N ARG A 6 61.90 -58.44 13.32
CA ARG A 6 60.63 -58.04 12.63
C ARG A 6 59.38 -58.86 12.99
N LYS A 7 58.19 -58.25 13.21
CA LYS A 7 57.64 -56.95 12.76
C LYS A 7 56.40 -56.58 13.61
N PRO A 8 56.13 -55.30 13.97
CA PRO A 8 54.80 -54.85 14.34
C PRO A 8 54.24 -53.94 13.24
N SER A 9 53.10 -54.28 12.66
CA SER A 9 52.31 -53.35 11.85
C SER A 9 50.84 -53.79 11.89
N ALA A 10 50.07 -53.15 12.76
CA ALA A 10 48.63 -53.02 12.60
C ALA A 10 48.25 -51.68 13.24
N GLU A 11 48.33 -50.67 12.39
CA GLU A 11 47.81 -49.32 12.58
C GLU A 11 46.28 -49.39 12.74
N ILE A 12 45.79 -48.61 13.70
CA ILE A 12 44.38 -48.49 14.05
C ILE A 12 43.73 -47.57 13.00
N VAL A 13 42.82 -48.09 12.18
CA VAL A 13 41.94 -47.29 11.31
C VAL A 13 40.52 -47.83 11.43
N LEU A 14 39.76 -47.31 12.39
CA LEU A 14 38.30 -47.46 12.48
C LEU A 14 37.72 -46.27 13.28
N ASP A 15 37.56 -45.11 12.65
CA ASP A 15 36.78 -43.99 13.22
C ASP A 15 36.10 -43.08 12.17
N ASP A 16 36.58 -43.06 10.91
CA ASP A 16 36.06 -42.16 9.88
C ASP A 16 34.65 -42.49 9.35
N GLN A 17 34.13 -43.70 9.59
CA GLN A 17 32.91 -44.18 8.94
C GLN A 17 31.62 -43.73 9.66
N GLU A 18 31.64 -43.57 10.98
CA GLU A 18 30.45 -43.24 11.76
C GLU A 18 30.10 -41.73 11.71
N GLU A 19 31.12 -40.87 11.72
CA GLU A 19 30.96 -39.41 11.55
C GLU A 19 30.46 -39.03 10.16
N ASN A 20 30.91 -39.72 9.10
CA ASN A 20 30.45 -39.46 7.74
C ASN A 20 28.96 -39.75 7.55
N VAL A 21 28.44 -40.82 8.18
CA VAL A 21 27.02 -41.18 8.11
C VAL A 21 26.14 -40.16 8.82
N SER A 22 26.58 -39.63 9.97
CA SER A 22 25.84 -38.61 10.72
C SER A 22 25.82 -37.28 9.97
N MET A 23 26.95 -36.88 9.38
CA MET A 23 27.07 -35.68 8.54
C MET A 23 26.18 -35.74 7.30
N LEU A 24 26.09 -36.90 6.63
CA LEU A 24 25.19 -37.10 5.49
C LEU A 24 23.72 -36.97 5.91
N LYS A 25 23.31 -37.50 7.07
CA LYS A 25 21.93 -37.38 7.59
C LYS A 25 21.58 -35.92 7.90
N ILE A 26 22.50 -35.16 8.50
CA ILE A 26 22.33 -33.72 8.76
C ILE A 26 22.20 -32.96 7.44
N ARG A 27 23.07 -33.24 6.48
CA ARG A 27 23.05 -32.62 5.15
C ARG A 27 21.74 -32.92 4.42
N GLN A 28 21.28 -34.16 4.42
CA GLN A 28 20.00 -34.56 3.84
C GLN A 28 18.82 -33.86 4.50
N ARG A 29 18.82 -33.70 5.83
CA ARG A 29 17.78 -32.96 6.55
C ARG A 29 17.77 -31.49 6.14
N ARG A 30 18.94 -30.85 6.02
CA ARG A 30 19.07 -29.46 5.54
C ARG A 30 18.60 -29.32 4.09
N TRP A 31 18.96 -30.26 3.22
CA TRP A 31 18.48 -30.29 1.82
C TRP A 31 16.97 -30.49 1.73
N ARG A 32 16.36 -31.34 2.55
CA ARG A 32 14.90 -31.48 2.60
C ARG A 32 14.20 -30.20 3.02
N VAL A 33 14.76 -29.46 4.00
CA VAL A 33 14.22 -28.17 4.43
C VAL A 33 14.36 -27.12 3.32
N ALA A 34 15.54 -27.01 2.71
CA ALA A 34 15.78 -26.09 1.60
C ALA A 34 14.86 -26.40 0.40
N PHE A 35 14.70 -27.67 0.06
CA PHE A 35 13.80 -28.11 -1.02
C PHE A 35 12.35 -27.72 -0.73
N ARG A 36 11.85 -27.96 0.49
CA ARG A 36 10.51 -27.54 0.90
C ARG A 36 10.33 -26.03 0.84
N ALA A 37 11.32 -25.25 1.31
CA ALA A 37 11.28 -23.80 1.26
C ALA A 37 11.23 -23.29 -0.19
N ILE A 38 12.11 -23.79 -1.06
CA ILE A 38 12.14 -23.42 -2.49
C ILE A 38 10.84 -23.84 -3.20
N TYR A 39 10.34 -25.04 -2.92
CA TYR A 39 9.10 -25.51 -3.52
C TYR A 39 7.92 -24.65 -3.08
N PHE A 40 7.79 -24.39 -1.78
CA PHE A 40 6.72 -23.57 -1.23
C PHE A 40 6.76 -22.13 -1.77
N THR A 41 7.93 -21.50 -1.83
CA THR A 41 8.06 -20.15 -2.42
C THR A 41 7.71 -20.13 -3.90
N ARG A 42 8.07 -21.17 -4.68
CA ARG A 42 7.67 -21.28 -6.09
C ARG A 42 6.16 -21.45 -6.26
N VAL A 43 5.52 -22.25 -5.40
CA VAL A 43 4.06 -22.43 -5.41
C VAL A 43 3.36 -21.12 -5.06
N LEU A 44 3.80 -20.43 -4.01
CA LEU A 44 3.27 -19.11 -3.65
C LEU A 44 3.49 -18.09 -4.76
N ALA A 45 4.69 -18.01 -5.35
CA ALA A 45 4.98 -17.09 -6.46
C ALA A 45 4.08 -17.37 -7.68
N SER A 46 3.79 -18.64 -7.97
CA SER A 46 2.89 -19.04 -9.05
C SER A 46 1.44 -18.67 -8.75
N LEU A 47 1.00 -18.85 -7.51
CA LEU A 47 -0.34 -18.45 -7.07
C LEU A 47 -0.51 -16.94 -7.09
N THR A 48 0.47 -16.19 -6.55
CA THR A 48 0.47 -14.73 -6.59
C THR A 48 0.53 -14.22 -8.02
N ARG A 49 1.29 -14.85 -8.93
CA ARG A 49 1.26 -14.51 -10.36
C ARG A 49 -0.11 -14.74 -10.97
N LYS A 50 -0.78 -15.85 -10.68
CA LYS A 50 -2.14 -16.12 -11.18
C LYS A 50 -3.16 -15.09 -10.67
N VAL A 51 -3.06 -14.69 -9.41
CA VAL A 51 -3.90 -13.64 -8.81
C VAL A 51 -3.55 -12.26 -9.39
N LEU A 52 -2.25 -11.96 -9.55
CA LEU A 52 -1.76 -10.74 -10.14
C LEU A 52 -2.18 -10.63 -11.61
N ASP A 53 -2.09 -11.68 -12.41
CA ASP A 53 -2.53 -11.71 -13.80
C ASP A 53 -4.05 -11.49 -13.95
N HIS A 54 -4.86 -11.96 -13.00
CA HIS A 54 -6.27 -11.58 -12.90
C HIS A 54 -6.47 -10.12 -12.48
N ASN A 55 -5.62 -9.61 -11.60
CA ASN A 55 -5.67 -8.24 -11.11
C ASN A 55 -4.88 -7.24 -11.97
N ASN A 56 -4.16 -7.67 -13.01
CA ASN A 56 -3.35 -6.82 -13.87
C ASN A 56 -4.21 -5.92 -14.77
N GLY A 57 -5.49 -6.24 -14.96
CA GLY A 57 -6.48 -5.30 -15.48
C GLY A 57 -6.81 -4.16 -14.51
N LEU A 58 -6.69 -4.39 -13.20
CA LEU A 58 -7.03 -3.42 -12.14
C LEU A 58 -5.80 -2.66 -11.61
N LEU A 59 -4.64 -3.31 -11.52
CA LEU A 59 -3.43 -2.76 -10.92
C LEU A 59 -2.53 -2.00 -11.91
N ARG A 60 -2.74 -2.14 -13.22
CA ARG A 60 -2.06 -1.30 -14.22
C ARG A 60 -2.52 0.17 -14.16
N HIS A 61 -3.61 0.45 -13.44
CA HIS A 61 -4.13 1.79 -13.19
C HIS A 61 -3.57 2.46 -11.92
N SER A 62 -2.69 1.80 -11.15
CA SER A 62 -2.02 2.43 -10.01
C SER A 62 -0.63 2.97 -10.38
N ARG A 63 -0.55 3.84 -11.38
CA ARG A 63 0.57 4.78 -11.54
C ARG A 63 0.06 6.15 -11.14
N SER A 64 -0.04 6.37 -9.83
CA SER A 64 -0.47 7.63 -9.21
C SER A 64 0.65 8.70 -9.28
N TYR A 65 1.11 9.01 -10.49
CA TYR A 65 1.91 10.21 -10.74
C TYR A 65 1.38 10.89 -12.00
N ILE A 66 0.52 11.89 -11.79
CA ILE A 66 0.09 12.83 -12.81
C ILE A 66 0.97 14.08 -12.60
N ALA A 67 1.98 14.25 -13.45
CA ALA A 67 2.65 15.54 -13.56
C ALA A 67 1.70 16.48 -14.33
N VAL A 68 1.11 17.43 -13.62
CA VAL A 68 0.28 18.48 -14.23
C VAL A 68 1.21 19.58 -14.73
N ASN A 69 1.36 19.69 -16.05
CA ASN A 69 2.03 20.82 -16.67
C ASN A 69 1.04 21.99 -16.72
N VAL A 70 1.25 23.00 -15.87
CA VAL A 70 0.40 24.20 -15.80
C VAL A 70 0.93 25.22 -16.81
N ASN A 71 0.23 25.37 -17.93
CA ASN A 71 0.46 26.46 -18.86
C ASN A 71 -0.35 27.68 -18.38
N PRO A 72 0.25 28.86 -18.16
CA PRO A 72 -0.50 30.06 -17.77
C PRO A 72 -1.28 30.59 -18.98
N GLY A 73 -2.51 30.08 -19.15
CA GLY A 73 -3.46 30.59 -20.12
C GLY A 73 -4.16 31.82 -19.57
N ASN A 74 -3.89 32.97 -20.19
CA ASN A 74 -4.60 34.23 -19.96
C ASN A 74 -6.02 34.09 -20.50
N ASP A 75 -7.06 34.14 -19.65
CA ASP A 75 -8.40 34.60 -20.05
C ASP A 75 -9.27 34.94 -18.81
N PRO A 76 -10.18 35.92 -18.90
CA PRO A 76 -10.73 36.63 -17.74
C PRO A 76 -11.92 35.90 -17.08
N LEU A 77 -11.90 35.86 -15.75
CA LEU A 77 -12.89 35.27 -14.84
C LEU A 77 -14.25 36.00 -14.83
N GLU A 78 -15.33 35.23 -14.91
CA GLU A 78 -16.65 35.59 -14.38
C GLU A 78 -16.83 34.88 -13.01
N THR A 79 -16.59 35.62 -11.93
CA THR A 79 -16.64 35.11 -10.55
C THR A 79 -18.06 35.22 -10.00
N GLN A 80 -18.79 34.11 -9.92
CA GLN A 80 -20.00 34.02 -9.08
C GLN A 80 -19.57 33.79 -7.63
N SER A 81 -19.74 34.82 -6.80
CA SER A 81 -19.43 34.79 -5.36
C SER A 81 -20.52 34.03 -4.59
N PHE A 82 -20.12 32.96 -3.91
CA PHE A 82 -20.96 32.24 -2.94
C PHE A 82 -20.97 32.97 -1.60
N PRO A 83 -22.06 32.89 -0.82
CA PRO A 83 -22.09 33.46 0.53
C PRO A 83 -21.01 32.79 1.37
N ALA A 84 -20.12 33.60 1.95
CA ALA A 84 -19.00 33.19 2.79
C ALA A 84 -19.49 32.56 4.09
N VAL A 85 -20.03 31.35 4.02
CA VAL A 85 -20.13 30.46 5.17
C VAL A 85 -18.71 30.00 5.46
N ASP A 86 -18.26 30.26 6.68
CA ASP A 86 -16.86 30.05 7.06
C ASP A 86 -16.54 28.54 6.99
N MET A 87 -15.90 28.13 5.90
CA MET A 87 -15.45 26.74 5.70
C MET A 87 -14.55 26.27 6.84
N LYS A 88 -13.90 27.22 7.54
CA LYS A 88 -13.17 26.96 8.79
C LYS A 88 -14.09 26.46 9.89
N MET A 89 -15.25 27.08 10.10
CA MET A 89 -16.23 26.66 11.10
C MET A 89 -16.79 25.26 10.78
N ILE A 90 -17.03 24.95 9.50
CA ILE A 90 -17.43 23.60 9.07
C ILE A 90 -16.32 22.57 9.36
N SER A 91 -15.06 22.93 9.10
CA SER A 91 -13.90 22.08 9.36
C SER A 91 -13.70 21.82 10.86
N GLU A 92 -13.80 22.86 11.69
CA GLU A 92 -13.69 22.75 13.15
C GLU A 92 -14.81 21.90 13.74
N MET A 93 -16.06 22.11 13.30
CA MET A 93 -17.20 21.26 13.68
C MET A 93 -16.96 19.80 13.29
N ALA A 94 -16.46 19.51 12.08
CA ALA A 94 -16.18 18.13 11.65
C ALA A 94 -15.07 17.47 12.48
N ARG A 95 -14.08 18.27 12.93
CA ARG A 95 -12.98 17.83 13.79
C ARG A 95 -13.46 17.55 15.21
N GLU A 96 -14.21 18.46 15.80
CA GLU A 96 -14.64 18.43 17.21
C GLU A 96 -15.93 17.63 17.42
N LYS A 97 -16.67 17.34 16.33
CA LYS A 97 -17.95 16.62 16.33
C LYS A 97 -18.97 17.26 17.30
N SER A 98 -18.93 18.59 17.40
CA SER A 98 -19.78 19.36 18.32
C SER A 98 -21.19 19.53 17.76
N PHE A 99 -22.20 19.13 18.55
CA PHE A 99 -23.60 19.39 18.25
C PHE A 99 -23.97 20.86 18.39
N GLU A 100 -23.26 21.61 19.25
CA GLU A 100 -23.48 23.04 19.44
C GLU A 100 -23.06 23.81 18.18
N SER A 101 -21.87 23.53 17.65
CA SER A 101 -21.38 24.14 16.41
C SER A 101 -22.25 23.77 15.21
N LEU A 102 -22.77 22.54 15.17
CA LEU A 102 -23.76 22.14 14.15
C LEU A 102 -25.06 22.95 14.27
N ARG A 103 -25.52 23.24 15.49
CA ARG A 103 -26.72 24.06 15.73
C ARG A 103 -26.48 25.52 15.33
N GLU A 104 -25.30 26.06 15.61
CA GLU A 104 -24.89 27.41 15.21
C GLU A 104 -24.81 27.57 13.68
N LEU A 105 -24.37 26.53 12.97
CA LEU A 105 -24.41 26.46 11.50
C LEU A 105 -25.83 26.23 10.92
N GLY A 106 -26.86 26.25 11.77
CA GLY A 106 -28.26 26.06 11.39
C GLY A 106 -28.65 24.61 11.09
N GLY A 107 -27.87 23.67 11.57
CA GLY A 107 -28.15 22.24 11.53
C GLY A 107 -27.80 21.57 10.20
N VAL A 108 -28.09 20.27 10.13
CA VAL A 108 -27.67 19.39 9.03
C VAL A 108 -28.16 19.87 7.66
N LYS A 109 -29.37 20.43 7.58
CA LYS A 109 -29.93 20.91 6.31
C LYS A 109 -29.13 22.07 5.72
N GLN A 110 -28.75 23.02 6.56
CA GLN A 110 -28.01 24.20 6.14
C GLN A 110 -26.57 23.84 5.78
N VAL A 111 -25.93 22.97 6.55
CA VAL A 111 -24.59 22.44 6.22
C VAL A 111 -24.60 21.67 4.90
N ALA A 112 -25.61 20.82 4.67
CA ALA A 112 -25.75 20.08 3.42
C ALA A 112 -25.94 21.02 2.22
N GLN A 113 -26.78 22.06 2.38
CA GLN A 113 -26.99 23.08 1.35
C GLN A 113 -25.70 23.85 1.00
N VAL A 114 -24.91 24.23 2.01
CA VAL A 114 -23.63 24.93 1.81
C VAL A 114 -22.61 24.05 1.08
N LEU A 115 -22.58 22.75 1.36
CA LEU A 115 -21.71 21.78 0.69
C LEU A 115 -22.28 21.28 -0.66
N GLU A 116 -23.41 21.87 -1.09
CA GLU A 116 -24.21 21.48 -2.24
C GLU A 116 -24.50 19.96 -2.28
N SER A 117 -24.62 19.33 -1.12
CA SER A 117 -24.85 17.90 -0.97
C SER A 117 -26.27 17.63 -0.51
N ASP A 118 -26.83 16.49 -0.92
CA ASP A 118 -28.10 16.04 -0.40
C ASP A 118 -27.89 15.23 0.89
N PRO A 119 -28.64 15.47 1.98
CA PRO A 119 -28.45 14.75 3.23
C PRO A 119 -28.86 13.26 3.16
N LYS A 120 -29.61 12.83 2.15
CA LYS A 120 -30.06 11.44 1.95
C LYS A 120 -29.30 10.74 0.83
N SER A 121 -29.11 11.41 -0.30
CA SER A 121 -28.45 10.86 -1.49
C SER A 121 -26.99 11.28 -1.65
N GLY A 122 -26.50 12.18 -0.81
CA GLY A 122 -25.10 12.63 -0.83
C GLY A 122 -24.76 13.51 -2.03
N VAL A 123 -23.52 13.40 -2.50
CA VAL A 123 -23.04 14.12 -3.70
C VAL A 123 -23.39 13.33 -4.95
N GLY A 124 -23.90 14.02 -5.98
CA GLY A 124 -24.25 13.40 -7.25
C GLY A 124 -23.02 12.89 -8.00
N GLY A 125 -23.06 11.64 -8.46
CA GLY A 125 -21.98 11.03 -9.26
C GLY A 125 -21.95 11.45 -10.73
N ASN A 126 -22.67 12.50 -11.11
CA ASN A 126 -22.71 12.99 -12.49
C ASN A 126 -21.34 13.60 -12.86
N GLY A 127 -20.78 13.20 -14.01
CA GLY A 127 -19.48 13.69 -14.46
C GLY A 127 -19.39 15.22 -14.49
N ALA A 128 -20.45 15.91 -14.92
CA ALA A 128 -20.49 17.37 -14.93
C ALA A 128 -20.45 18.00 -13.52
N ASP A 129 -21.09 17.39 -12.53
CA ASP A 129 -21.07 17.87 -11.13
C ASP A 129 -19.68 17.68 -10.51
N LEU A 130 -19.05 16.53 -10.77
CA LEU A 130 -17.70 16.24 -10.30
C LEU A 130 -16.64 17.16 -10.92
N GLU A 131 -16.74 17.46 -12.22
CA GLU A 131 -15.85 18.42 -12.89
C GLU A 131 -16.01 19.84 -12.33
N ARG A 132 -17.24 20.28 -12.07
CA ARG A 132 -17.52 21.58 -11.43
C ARG A 132 -16.90 21.68 -10.03
N ARG A 133 -17.12 20.67 -9.19
CA ARG A 133 -16.53 20.61 -7.84
C ARG A 133 -15.00 20.58 -7.88
N ARG A 134 -14.40 19.88 -8.85
CA ARG A 134 -12.94 19.85 -9.03
C ARG A 134 -12.38 21.23 -9.39
N LYS A 135 -13.05 21.97 -10.29
CA LYS A 135 -12.65 23.34 -10.66
C LYS A 135 -12.71 24.29 -9.45
N ASN A 136 -13.74 24.19 -8.62
CA ASN A 136 -13.90 25.07 -7.44
C ASN A 136 -12.83 24.83 -6.35
N LEU A 137 -12.33 23.59 -6.21
CA LEU A 137 -11.21 23.28 -5.31
C LEU A 137 -9.89 23.90 -5.80
N VAL A 138 -9.70 24.01 -7.12
CA VAL A 138 -8.53 24.66 -7.71
C VAL A 138 -8.58 26.18 -7.52
N LEU A 139 -9.77 26.78 -7.48
CA LEU A 139 -9.97 28.23 -7.28
C LEU A 139 -9.87 28.69 -5.80
N SER A 140 -9.81 27.76 -4.83
CA SER A 140 -9.79 28.10 -3.39
C SER A 140 -8.38 28.13 -2.79
N HIS A 141 -7.33 28.02 -3.61
CA HIS A 141 -5.93 27.98 -3.16
C HIS A 141 -5.07 29.08 -3.79
N ASP A 142 -5.65 30.25 -4.03
CA ASP A 142 -4.89 31.50 -4.08
C ASP A 142 -4.58 31.96 -2.64
N PHE A 143 -3.72 31.21 -1.94
CA PHE A 143 -3.04 31.74 -0.76
C PHE A 143 -1.87 32.58 -1.24
N THR A 144 -2.04 33.89 -1.05
CA THR A 144 -1.05 34.94 -1.20
C THR A 144 0.19 34.59 -0.35
N CYS A 145 1.35 34.46 -1.00
CA CYS A 145 2.65 34.58 -0.33
C CYS A 145 2.96 36.05 -0.06
#